data_AF-A0A0D2BUG1-F1
#
_entry.id   AF-A0A0D2BUG1-F1
#
_cell.length_a   1.000
_cell.length_b   1.000
_cell.length_c   1.000
_cell.angle_alpha   90.00
_cell.angle_beta   90.00
_cell.angle_gamma   90.00
#
_symmetry.space_group_name_H-M   'P 1'
#
loop_
_entity.id
_entity.type
_entity.pdbx_description
1 polymer ?
#
loop_
_entity_poly.entity_id
_entity_poly.type
_entity_poly.pdbx_seq_one_letter_code
_entity_poly.pdbx_strand_id
1 'polypeptide(L)'
;MTAAATSRALLVNAGAQGLRIPPMSSKSDQPSSNGDLNNTASMRAVQKPERQADFAYRSLAIPESIDDPLVRSAYRPFLLPDGIQQQDWISRLELATATELAYNDLRVTGERIKVLVLYGSLRQRSYSKLLAFEVSRILWRLGCDVRIYNPQGLPVKDDEQHNHPKVQELRDLSRWSDGHFWVSPEQHGNLTAVFKNQIDWIPLSTGSVRPTQGRTLGLAMVSGGSQSFNTVNSLRVLGRWMRMFTIPNQSSIPQAYTLFTDKDAEEGGSRLMPGGNRDRLVDCAEEFVKYTVIMRPHFALFSDRFSERESMLKN
;
A
#
# COMPACT_ATOMS: atom_id res chain seq x y z
N MET A 1 61.28 35.39 -13.17
CA MET A 1 62.15 34.34 -13.75
C MET A 1 61.44 33.01 -13.55
N THR A 2 60.59 32.63 -14.52
CA THR A 2 60.81 31.53 -15.50
C THR A 2 60.75 30.16 -14.81
N ALA A 3 59.58 29.53 -14.75
CA ALA A 3 58.95 28.71 -15.80
C ALA A 3 59.67 27.37 -16.05
N ALA A 4 58.96 26.26 -15.78
CA ALA A 4 59.04 25.05 -16.57
C ALA A 4 57.80 24.18 -16.28
N ALA A 5 56.79 24.32 -17.13
CA ALA A 5 55.79 23.31 -17.36
C ALA A 5 56.45 22.10 -18.04
N THR A 6 56.00 20.89 -17.73
CA THR A 6 56.20 19.75 -18.64
C THR A 6 54.94 18.90 -18.65
N SER A 7 54.22 19.06 -19.76
CA SER A 7 53.16 18.19 -20.25
C SER A 7 53.73 16.82 -20.59
N ARG A 8 53.02 15.75 -20.22
CA ARG A 8 53.03 14.52 -21.02
C ARG A 8 51.66 13.84 -20.95
N ALA A 9 51.03 13.82 -22.10
CA ALA A 9 49.75 13.20 -22.37
C ALA A 9 49.84 11.66 -22.45
N LEU A 10 48.66 11.06 -22.31
CA LEU A 10 48.20 9.81 -22.91
C LEU A 10 48.80 8.49 -22.42
N LEU A 11 47.97 7.74 -21.68
CA LEU A 11 47.60 6.39 -22.10
C LEU A 11 46.18 6.05 -21.62
N VAL A 12 45.27 6.19 -22.58
CA VAL A 12 43.92 5.62 -22.59
C VAL A 12 44.05 4.10 -22.58
N ASN A 13 43.42 3.43 -21.63
CA ASN A 13 42.94 2.05 -21.80
C ASN A 13 41.89 1.72 -20.73
N ALA A 14 40.74 2.37 -20.83
CA ALA A 14 39.51 1.80 -20.30
C ALA A 14 39.09 0.69 -21.26
N GLY A 15 39.15 -0.56 -20.81
CA GLY A 15 38.70 -1.73 -21.56
C GLY A 15 37.21 -1.59 -21.87
N ALA A 16 36.92 -1.10 -23.07
CA ALA A 16 35.60 -1.20 -23.68
C ALA A 16 35.35 -2.67 -24.04
N GLN A 17 34.84 -3.45 -23.10
CA GLN A 17 34.17 -4.69 -23.43
C GLN A 17 32.93 -4.32 -24.24
N GLY A 18 33.00 -4.61 -25.54
CA GLY A 18 31.97 -4.25 -26.50
C GLY A 18 30.60 -4.75 -26.06
N LEU A 19 29.65 -3.82 -25.92
CA LEU A 19 28.24 -4.15 -25.99
C LEU A 19 27.99 -4.79 -27.36
N ARG A 20 27.93 -6.12 -27.40
CA ARG A 20 27.37 -6.84 -28.54
C ARG A 20 25.88 -6.52 -28.59
N ILE A 21 25.50 -5.64 -29.50
CA ILE A 21 24.13 -5.46 -29.95
C ILE A 21 23.69 -6.82 -30.52
N PRO A 22 22.62 -7.47 -30.00
CA PRO A 22 22.13 -8.70 -30.59
C PRO A 22 21.63 -8.42 -32.01
N PRO A 23 21.80 -9.36 -32.96
CA PRO A 23 21.34 -9.16 -34.34
C PRO A 23 19.82 -8.91 -34.34
N MET A 24 19.39 -7.90 -35.09
CA MET A 24 17.97 -7.64 -35.35
C MET A 24 17.34 -8.91 -35.92
N SER A 25 16.29 -9.41 -35.26
CA SER A 25 15.59 -10.60 -35.74
C SER A 25 15.04 -10.34 -37.14
N SER A 26 15.18 -11.32 -38.01
CA SER A 26 14.55 -11.36 -39.32
C SER A 26 13.06 -11.04 -39.19
N LYS A 27 12.56 -10.14 -40.06
CA LYS A 27 11.15 -9.75 -40.15
C LYS A 27 10.26 -10.99 -40.23
N SER A 28 9.62 -11.34 -39.13
CA SER A 28 8.41 -12.16 -39.14
C SER A 28 7.24 -11.26 -39.57
N ASP A 29 6.39 -11.75 -40.46
CA ASP A 29 5.19 -11.06 -40.95
C ASP A 29 4.47 -10.31 -39.83
N GLN A 30 4.50 -8.97 -39.88
CA GLN A 30 3.76 -8.15 -38.93
C GLN A 30 2.29 -8.15 -39.35
N PRO A 31 1.36 -8.58 -38.46
CA PRO A 31 -0.06 -8.35 -38.71
C PRO A 31 -0.31 -6.84 -38.81
N SER A 32 -1.17 -6.46 -39.75
CA SER A 32 -1.49 -5.06 -40.03
C SER A 32 -1.83 -4.30 -38.74
N SER A 33 -1.10 -3.21 -38.45
CA SER A 33 -1.25 -2.38 -37.24
C SER A 33 -2.60 -1.66 -37.11
N ASN A 34 -3.49 -1.79 -38.10
CA ASN A 34 -4.83 -1.23 -38.05
C ASN A 34 -5.72 -2.11 -37.19
N GLY A 35 -5.99 -1.66 -35.96
CA GLY A 35 -6.92 -2.32 -35.03
C GLY A 35 -6.29 -2.97 -33.81
N ASP A 36 -4.97 -2.84 -33.59
CA ASP A 36 -4.30 -3.30 -32.36
C ASP A 36 -4.58 -2.34 -31.18
N LEU A 37 -5.82 -2.37 -30.69
CA LEU A 37 -6.28 -1.56 -29.55
C LEU A 37 -5.44 -1.76 -28.28
N ASN A 38 -4.80 -2.93 -28.15
CA ASN A 38 -4.01 -3.30 -26.98
C ASN A 38 -2.51 -3.02 -27.17
N ASN A 39 -2.12 -2.48 -28.34
CA ASN A 39 -0.72 -2.22 -28.70
C ASN A 39 0.20 -3.43 -28.45
N THR A 40 -0.33 -4.62 -28.75
CA THR A 40 0.30 -5.93 -28.63
C THR A 40 1.65 -5.95 -29.35
N ALA A 41 1.76 -5.29 -30.51
CA ALA A 41 2.98 -5.18 -31.29
C ALA A 41 4.11 -4.43 -30.57
N SER A 42 3.80 -3.59 -29.58
CA SER A 42 4.78 -2.83 -28.77
C SER A 42 5.06 -3.48 -27.40
N MET A 43 4.52 -4.67 -27.12
CA MET A 43 4.74 -5.33 -25.82
C MET A 43 6.22 -5.64 -25.61
N ARG A 44 6.75 -5.19 -24.46
CA ARG A 44 8.09 -5.60 -24.01
C ARG A 44 8.06 -7.06 -23.58
N ALA A 45 9.14 -7.79 -23.83
CA ALA A 45 9.31 -9.12 -23.25
C ALA A 45 9.30 -9.01 -21.72
N VAL A 46 8.36 -9.71 -21.07
CA VAL A 46 8.25 -9.76 -19.62
C VAL A 46 8.78 -11.11 -19.14
N GLN A 47 9.86 -11.10 -18.36
CA GLN A 47 10.26 -12.27 -17.60
C GLN A 47 9.34 -12.40 -16.39
N LYS A 48 8.60 -13.50 -16.30
CA LYS A 48 7.78 -13.78 -15.11
C LYS A 48 8.72 -14.23 -13.99
N PRO A 49 8.59 -13.67 -12.78
CA PRO A 49 9.35 -14.18 -11.64
C PRO A 49 8.97 -15.64 -11.38
N GLU A 50 9.97 -16.45 -11.06
CA GLU A 50 9.76 -17.82 -10.59
C GLU A 50 9.08 -17.77 -9.21
N ARG A 51 8.08 -18.64 -9.00
CA ARG A 51 7.37 -18.73 -7.72
C ARG A 51 7.90 -19.90 -6.93
N GLN A 52 8.42 -19.64 -5.75
CA GLN A 52 8.88 -20.69 -4.84
C GLN A 52 7.69 -21.33 -4.12
N ALA A 53 7.57 -22.65 -4.25
CA ALA A 53 6.45 -23.42 -3.69
C ALA A 53 6.33 -23.28 -2.16
N ASP A 54 7.45 -23.17 -1.45
CA ASP A 54 7.51 -23.02 0.01
C ASP A 54 6.83 -21.74 0.53
N PHE A 55 6.61 -20.76 -0.33
CA PHE A 55 5.98 -19.49 0.01
C PHE A 55 4.52 -19.36 -0.45
N ALA A 56 4.02 -20.27 -1.29
CA ALA A 56 2.71 -20.16 -1.94
C ALA A 56 1.55 -20.00 -0.96
N TYR A 57 1.52 -20.83 0.09
CA TYR A 57 0.46 -20.84 1.10
C TYR A 57 0.95 -20.49 2.51
N ARG A 58 2.20 -20.05 2.63
CA ARG A 58 2.82 -19.74 3.90
C ARG A 58 2.23 -18.46 4.48
N SER A 59 1.88 -18.50 5.76
CA SER A 59 1.50 -17.31 6.53
C SER A 59 2.71 -16.75 7.26
N LEU A 60 2.86 -15.43 7.22
CA LEU A 60 3.84 -14.66 7.99
C LEU A 60 3.17 -13.84 9.12
N ALA A 61 1.88 -14.09 9.37
CA ALA A 61 1.11 -13.47 10.45
C ALA A 61 1.84 -13.55 11.79
N ILE A 62 1.61 -12.57 12.66
CA ILE A 62 2.21 -12.53 14.00
C ILE A 62 1.45 -13.52 14.89
N PRO A 63 2.10 -14.56 15.43
CA PRO A 63 1.48 -15.45 16.41
C PRO A 63 1.08 -14.69 17.68
N GLU A 64 -0.01 -15.11 18.31
CA GLU A 64 -0.49 -14.49 19.55
C GLU A 64 0.57 -14.47 20.67
N SER A 65 1.45 -15.48 20.71
CA SER A 65 2.51 -15.59 21.72
C SER A 65 3.57 -14.48 21.68
N ILE A 66 3.71 -13.80 20.54
CA ILE A 66 4.67 -12.68 20.37
C ILE A 66 3.97 -11.37 20.00
N ASP A 67 2.65 -11.36 20.06
CA ASP A 67 1.84 -10.21 19.74
C ASP A 67 1.54 -9.40 21.01
N ASP A 68 1.80 -8.09 20.99
CA ASP A 68 1.50 -7.21 22.12
C ASP A 68 -0.01 -7.23 22.41
N PRO A 69 -0.47 -7.66 23.61
CA PRO A 69 -1.89 -7.83 23.90
C PRO A 69 -2.71 -6.53 23.82
N LEU A 70 -2.10 -5.38 24.14
CA LEU A 70 -2.76 -4.08 24.08
C LEU A 70 -2.92 -3.64 22.62
N VAL A 71 -1.90 -3.83 21.78
CA VAL A 71 -1.97 -3.55 20.34
C VAL A 71 -2.98 -4.47 19.66
N ARG A 72 -2.93 -5.76 19.97
CA ARG A 72 -3.82 -6.79 19.41
C ARG A 72 -5.28 -6.47 19.69
N SER A 73 -5.61 -6.16 20.94
CA SER A 73 -6.98 -5.82 21.34
C SER A 73 -7.45 -4.47 20.78
N ALA A 74 -6.59 -3.44 20.78
CA ALA A 74 -6.98 -2.10 20.38
C ALA A 74 -7.10 -1.93 18.85
N TYR A 75 -6.19 -2.55 18.08
CA TYR A 75 -6.00 -2.23 16.66
C TYR A 75 -6.25 -3.37 15.70
N ARG A 76 -6.49 -4.59 16.19
CA ARG A 76 -6.67 -5.78 15.32
C ARG A 76 -8.03 -6.46 15.47
N PRO A 77 -9.15 -5.70 15.41
CA PRO A 77 -10.50 -6.26 15.46
C PRO A 77 -10.85 -7.13 14.23
N PHE A 78 -9.95 -7.19 13.24
CA PHE A 78 -10.09 -8.03 12.05
C PHE A 78 -9.65 -9.48 12.28
N LEU A 79 -8.90 -9.77 13.36
CA LEU A 79 -8.44 -11.12 13.65
C LEU A 79 -9.62 -12.05 13.88
N LEU A 80 -9.51 -13.25 13.31
CA LEU A 80 -10.49 -14.32 13.48
C LEU A 80 -9.91 -15.33 14.47
N PRO A 81 -10.76 -16.16 15.11
CA PRO A 81 -10.28 -17.32 15.86
C PRO A 81 -9.35 -18.20 15.00
N ASP A 82 -8.28 -18.73 15.59
CA ASP A 82 -7.23 -19.45 14.86
C ASP A 82 -7.76 -20.58 13.97
N GLY A 83 -8.74 -21.35 14.47
CA GLY A 83 -9.37 -22.43 13.71
C GLY A 83 -10.07 -21.95 12.43
N ILE A 84 -10.63 -20.74 12.43
CA ILE A 84 -11.22 -20.11 11.25
C ILE A 84 -10.10 -19.55 10.36
N GLN A 85 -9.17 -18.77 10.93
CA GLN A 85 -8.11 -18.11 10.18
C GLN A 85 -7.23 -19.08 9.40
N GLN A 86 -6.96 -20.27 9.93
CA GLN A 86 -6.17 -21.30 9.25
C GLN A 86 -6.87 -21.89 8.03
N GLN A 87 -8.20 -21.81 7.98
CA GLN A 87 -9.01 -22.49 6.97
C GLN A 87 -9.73 -21.53 6.02
N ASP A 88 -9.78 -20.24 6.31
CA ASP A 88 -10.56 -19.28 5.53
C ASP A 88 -10.03 -19.08 4.09
N TRP A 89 -10.81 -18.37 3.27
CA TRP A 89 -10.40 -18.11 1.89
C TRP A 89 -9.07 -17.35 1.75
N ILE A 90 -8.64 -16.57 2.76
CA ILE A 90 -7.38 -15.82 2.73
C ILE A 90 -6.20 -16.76 2.95
N SER A 91 -6.34 -17.77 3.82
CA SER A 91 -5.31 -18.79 4.04
C SER A 91 -4.98 -19.59 2.77
N ARG A 92 -5.96 -19.71 1.86
CA ARG A 92 -5.88 -20.43 0.58
C ARG A 92 -5.35 -19.61 -0.60
N LEU A 93 -5.04 -18.32 -0.41
CA LEU A 93 -4.50 -17.47 -1.49
C LEU A 93 -3.08 -17.88 -1.87
N GLU A 94 -2.82 -18.07 -3.16
CA GLU A 94 -1.45 -18.25 -3.69
C GLU A 94 -0.78 -16.87 -3.77
N LEU A 95 0.16 -16.60 -2.85
CA LEU A 95 0.86 -15.31 -2.76
C LEU A 95 2.40 -15.47 -2.71
N ALA A 96 2.95 -16.53 -3.31
CA ALA A 96 4.36 -16.93 -3.15
C ALA A 96 5.33 -15.76 -3.31
N THR A 97 5.22 -15.00 -4.40
CA THR A 97 6.16 -13.92 -4.71
C THR A 97 6.14 -12.82 -3.65
N ALA A 98 4.96 -12.39 -3.19
CA ALA A 98 4.86 -11.36 -2.17
C ALA A 98 5.26 -11.87 -0.79
N THR A 99 4.89 -13.12 -0.46
CA THR A 99 5.28 -13.76 0.80
C THR A 99 6.79 -13.93 0.88
N GLU A 100 7.44 -14.39 -0.19
CA GLU A 100 8.91 -14.50 -0.24
C GLU A 100 9.57 -13.14 -0.06
N LEU A 101 9.08 -12.11 -0.77
CA LEU A 101 9.63 -10.77 -0.69
C LEU A 101 9.52 -10.19 0.73
N ALA A 102 8.34 -10.30 1.36
CA ALA A 102 8.11 -9.84 2.72
C ALA A 102 8.92 -10.65 3.75
N TYR A 103 9.07 -11.97 3.55
CA TYR A 103 9.89 -12.83 4.40
C TYR A 103 11.36 -12.40 4.38
N ASN A 104 11.92 -12.17 3.18
CA ASN A 104 13.31 -11.77 3.01
C ASN A 104 13.57 -10.37 3.59
N ASP A 105 12.65 -9.43 3.35
CA ASP A 105 12.70 -8.08 3.93
C ASP A 105 12.69 -8.12 5.47
N LEU A 106 11.78 -8.89 6.07
CA LEU A 106 11.74 -9.10 7.52
C LEU A 106 13.03 -9.73 8.05
N ARG A 107 13.57 -10.73 7.36
CA ARG A 107 14.82 -11.40 7.76
C ARG A 107 16.03 -10.45 7.73
N VAL A 108 16.10 -9.57 6.74
CA VAL A 108 17.22 -8.62 6.56
C VAL A 108 17.12 -7.46 7.54
N THR A 109 15.92 -6.90 7.72
CA THR A 109 15.72 -5.69 8.51
C THR A 109 15.44 -5.96 9.98
N GLY A 110 14.93 -7.15 10.32
CA GLY A 110 14.36 -7.44 11.65
C GLY A 110 13.03 -6.72 11.92
N GLU A 111 12.51 -5.94 10.97
CA GLU A 111 11.30 -5.12 11.15
C GLU A 111 10.22 -5.46 10.13
N ARG A 112 8.98 -5.63 10.62
CA ARG A 112 7.79 -5.81 9.79
C ARG A 112 7.37 -4.49 9.15
N ILE A 113 6.74 -4.59 7.99
CA ILE A 113 6.06 -3.46 7.34
C ILE A 113 4.91 -2.98 8.23
N LYS A 114 4.92 -1.71 8.62
CA LYS A 114 3.92 -1.10 9.52
C LYS A 114 2.82 -0.45 8.69
N VAL A 115 1.58 -0.95 8.79
CA VAL A 115 0.46 -0.49 7.97
C VAL A 115 -0.66 0.09 8.84
N LEU A 116 -0.95 1.37 8.62
CA LEU A 116 -2.14 2.00 9.18
C LEU A 116 -3.32 1.87 8.21
N VAL A 117 -4.42 1.30 8.68
CA VAL A 117 -5.65 1.19 7.88
C VAL A 117 -6.71 2.15 8.44
N LEU A 118 -7.27 2.98 7.55
CA LEU A 118 -8.32 3.94 7.86
C LEU A 118 -9.61 3.57 7.12
N TYR A 119 -10.77 3.71 7.79
CA TYR A 119 -12.07 3.48 7.16
C TYR A 119 -13.04 4.67 7.34
N GLY A 120 -13.96 4.82 6.37
CA GLY A 120 -14.79 6.03 6.24
C GLY A 120 -16.24 5.94 6.72
N SER A 121 -16.61 5.03 7.63
CA SER A 121 -18.00 4.98 8.11
C SER A 121 -18.13 4.43 9.52
N LEU A 122 -18.95 5.12 10.31
CA LEU A 122 -19.32 4.77 11.69
C LEU A 122 -20.64 3.99 11.79
N ARG A 123 -21.25 3.60 10.64
CA ARG A 123 -22.47 2.79 10.65
C ARG A 123 -22.21 1.45 11.35
N GLN A 124 -23.22 0.93 12.05
CA GLN A 124 -23.15 -0.36 12.73
C GLN A 124 -22.71 -1.48 11.78
N ARG A 125 -23.34 -1.58 10.60
CA ARG A 125 -22.89 -2.42 9.49
C ARG A 125 -22.25 -1.55 8.41
N SER A 126 -20.95 -1.32 8.56
CA SER A 126 -20.14 -0.49 7.65
C SER A 126 -19.37 -1.36 6.65
N TYR A 127 -19.74 -1.34 5.37
CA TYR A 127 -19.04 -2.12 4.34
C TYR A 127 -17.60 -1.64 4.09
N SER A 128 -17.30 -0.35 4.29
CA SER A 128 -15.92 0.14 4.22
C SER A 128 -15.08 -0.39 5.38
N LYS A 129 -15.66 -0.53 6.58
CA LYS A 129 -15.00 -1.19 7.72
C LYS A 129 -14.79 -2.68 7.47
N LEU A 130 -15.79 -3.38 6.91
CA LEU A 130 -15.64 -4.80 6.53
C LEU A 130 -14.56 -4.99 5.46
N LEU A 131 -14.52 -4.14 4.43
CA LEU A 131 -13.48 -4.18 3.40
C LEU A 131 -12.09 -3.85 3.98
N ALA A 132 -12.01 -2.90 4.91
CA ALA A 132 -10.79 -2.60 5.66
C ALA A 132 -10.32 -3.82 6.47
N PHE A 133 -11.22 -4.63 7.02
CA PHE A 133 -10.86 -5.87 7.72
C PHE A 133 -10.30 -6.92 6.76
N GLU A 134 -10.90 -7.08 5.58
CA GLU A 134 -10.41 -8.06 4.59
C GLU A 134 -9.02 -7.70 4.08
N VAL A 135 -8.77 -6.44 3.71
CA VAL A 135 -7.41 -6.04 3.30
C VAL A 135 -6.41 -6.19 4.45
N SER A 136 -6.82 -5.91 5.69
CA SER A 136 -5.98 -6.08 6.87
C SER A 136 -5.60 -7.54 7.09
N ARG A 137 -6.52 -8.49 6.89
CA ARG A 137 -6.23 -9.94 6.97
C ARG A 137 -5.26 -10.41 5.90
N ILE A 138 -5.37 -9.90 4.68
CA ILE A 138 -4.43 -10.23 3.59
C ILE A 138 -3.02 -9.71 3.94
N LEU A 139 -2.92 -8.44 4.32
CA LEU A 139 -1.65 -7.81 4.72
C LEU A 139 -1.04 -8.49 5.96
N TRP A 140 -1.88 -8.86 6.92
CA TRP A 140 -1.50 -9.62 8.11
C TRP A 140 -0.89 -10.98 7.74
N ARG A 141 -1.53 -11.73 6.83
CA ARG A 141 -0.99 -12.99 6.31
C ARG A 141 0.35 -12.79 5.59
N LEU A 142 0.52 -11.69 4.88
CA LEU A 142 1.78 -11.30 4.23
C LEU A 142 2.85 -10.82 5.22
N GLY A 143 2.54 -10.74 6.53
CA GLY A 143 3.52 -10.47 7.58
C GLY A 143 3.65 -9.00 7.99
N CYS A 144 2.75 -8.13 7.52
CA CYS A 144 2.69 -6.74 7.98
C CYS A 144 2.23 -6.65 9.45
N ASP A 145 2.76 -5.69 10.22
CA ASP A 145 2.12 -5.21 11.44
C ASP A 145 1.01 -4.26 11.00
N VAL A 146 -0.25 -4.70 11.12
CA VAL A 146 -1.42 -3.94 10.69
C VAL A 146 -2.16 -3.38 11.89
N ARG A 147 -2.47 -2.09 11.85
CA ARG A 147 -3.29 -1.40 12.85
C ARG A 147 -4.43 -0.65 12.20
N ILE A 148 -5.66 -0.96 12.60
CA ILE A 148 -6.86 -0.25 12.14
C ILE A 148 -7.21 0.84 13.14
N TYR A 149 -7.27 2.08 12.70
CA TYR A 149 -7.75 3.18 13.53
C TYR A 149 -9.28 3.20 13.56
N ASN A 150 -9.86 3.24 14.77
CA ASN A 150 -11.30 3.45 14.96
C ASN A 150 -11.59 4.95 15.08
N PRO A 151 -12.29 5.60 14.13
CA PRO A 151 -12.54 7.04 14.17
C PRO A 151 -13.69 7.46 15.09
N GLN A 152 -14.33 6.53 15.82
CA GLN A 152 -15.36 6.89 16.79
C GLN A 152 -14.80 7.85 17.84
N GLY A 153 -15.49 8.97 18.06
CA GLY A 153 -15.07 10.01 19.01
C GLY A 153 -13.94 10.91 18.52
N LEU A 154 -13.50 10.81 17.26
CA LEU A 154 -12.59 11.81 16.67
C LEU A 154 -13.36 13.14 16.47
N PRO A 155 -12.93 14.26 17.07
CA PRO A 155 -13.58 15.55 16.88
C PRO A 155 -13.49 16.01 15.42
N VAL A 156 -14.40 16.89 15.00
CA VAL A 156 -14.26 17.59 13.71
C VAL A 156 -12.99 18.44 13.76
N LYS A 157 -12.22 18.47 12.66
CA LYS A 157 -11.01 19.29 12.59
C LYS A 157 -11.31 20.75 12.90
N ASP A 158 -10.66 21.24 13.94
CA ASP A 158 -10.64 22.64 14.38
C ASP A 158 -9.22 23.04 14.80
N ASP A 159 -9.05 24.25 15.33
CA ASP A 159 -7.76 24.81 15.71
C ASP A 159 -7.41 24.63 17.20
N GLU A 160 -8.26 23.93 17.97
CA GLU A 160 -8.13 23.84 19.43
C GLU A 160 -7.85 22.42 19.91
N GLN A 161 -8.53 21.42 19.34
CA GLN A 161 -8.56 20.05 19.88
C GLN A 161 -7.34 19.20 19.48
N HIS A 162 -6.19 19.83 19.25
CA HIS A 162 -4.96 19.15 18.87
C HIS A 162 -4.51 18.09 19.87
N ASN A 163 -4.78 18.28 21.17
CA ASN A 163 -4.41 17.34 22.25
C ASN A 163 -5.48 16.30 22.56
N HIS A 164 -6.59 16.26 21.80
CA HIS A 164 -7.63 15.26 22.00
C HIS A 164 -7.05 13.84 21.83
N PRO A 165 -7.35 12.86 22.71
CA PRO A 165 -6.72 11.54 22.69
C PRO A 165 -6.80 10.83 21.33
N LYS A 166 -7.98 10.90 20.67
CA LYS A 166 -8.17 10.34 19.32
C LYS A 166 -7.32 11.02 18.23
N VAL A 167 -7.05 12.32 18.38
CA VAL A 167 -6.20 13.06 17.44
C VAL A 167 -4.74 12.64 17.62
N GLN A 168 -4.29 12.53 18.87
CA GLN A 168 -2.93 12.07 19.18
C GLN A 168 -2.70 10.64 18.71
N GLU A 169 -3.64 9.73 19.02
CA GLU A 169 -3.62 8.34 18.57
C GLU A 169 -3.50 8.24 17.04
N LEU A 170 -4.32 8.98 16.29
CA LEU A 170 -4.26 8.98 14.82
C LEU A 170 -2.91 9.48 14.29
N ARG A 171 -2.38 10.55 14.87
CA ARG A 171 -1.08 11.12 14.48
C ARG A 171 0.07 10.18 14.79
N ASP A 172 0.04 9.53 15.94
CA ASP A 172 1.06 8.57 16.36
C ASP A 172 1.03 7.32 15.48
N LEU A 173 -0.15 6.81 15.14
CA LEU A 173 -0.29 5.72 14.17
C LEU A 173 0.22 6.12 12.78
N SER A 174 -0.09 7.33 12.31
CA SER A 174 0.43 7.81 11.02
C SER A 174 1.96 7.90 11.06
N ARG A 175 2.53 8.45 12.14
CA ARG A 175 3.99 8.55 12.33
C ARG A 175 4.65 7.17 12.36
N TRP A 176 4.04 6.21 13.04
CA TRP A 176 4.52 4.83 13.17
C TRP A 176 4.55 4.05 11.84
N SER A 177 3.65 4.34 10.92
CA SER A 177 3.47 3.55 9.69
C SER A 177 4.61 3.68 8.67
N ASP A 178 4.81 2.65 7.85
CA ASP A 178 5.56 2.69 6.58
C ASP A 178 4.64 2.99 5.39
N GLY A 179 3.35 2.71 5.55
CA GLY A 179 2.33 2.96 4.55
C GLY A 179 0.92 2.93 5.12
N HIS A 180 -0.03 3.48 4.37
CA HIS A 180 -1.44 3.45 4.72
C HIS A 180 -2.26 2.62 3.74
N PHE A 181 -3.40 2.10 4.21
CA PHE A 181 -4.47 1.61 3.35
C PHE A 181 -5.76 2.36 3.66
N TRP A 182 -6.31 3.07 2.68
CA TRP A 182 -7.45 3.98 2.86
C TRP A 182 -8.72 3.40 2.25
N VAL A 183 -9.77 3.25 3.06
CA VAL A 183 -11.04 2.64 2.64
C VAL A 183 -12.23 3.55 2.94
N SER A 184 -12.72 4.29 1.94
CA SER A 184 -13.91 5.16 2.11
C SER A 184 -15.13 4.58 1.39
N PRO A 185 -16.34 4.66 1.96
CA PRO A 185 -17.54 4.57 1.16
C PRO A 185 -17.64 5.77 0.22
N GLU A 186 -18.47 5.61 -0.81
CA GLU A 186 -19.04 6.72 -1.56
C GLU A 186 -20.35 7.17 -0.92
N GLN A 187 -20.44 8.46 -0.60
CA GLN A 187 -21.65 9.10 -0.12
C GLN A 187 -21.89 10.40 -0.90
N HIS A 188 -23.07 10.53 -1.49
CA HIS A 188 -23.42 11.62 -2.42
C HIS A 188 -22.36 11.82 -3.53
N GLY A 189 -21.82 10.70 -4.05
CA GLY A 189 -20.86 10.70 -5.15
C GLY A 189 -19.43 11.10 -4.77
N ASN A 190 -19.10 11.18 -3.48
CA ASN A 190 -17.77 11.59 -3.01
C ASN A 190 -17.30 10.79 -1.78
N LEU A 191 -16.04 10.98 -1.37
CA LEU A 191 -15.52 10.45 -0.12
C LEU A 191 -16.27 11.01 1.09
N THR A 192 -16.34 10.24 2.16
CA THR A 192 -17.13 10.62 3.34
C THR A 192 -16.46 11.68 4.20
N ALA A 193 -17.26 12.49 4.89
CA ALA A 193 -16.77 13.42 5.91
C ALA A 193 -16.01 12.69 7.04
N VAL A 194 -16.47 11.50 7.45
CA VAL A 194 -15.77 10.66 8.44
C VAL A 194 -14.35 10.34 7.97
N PHE A 195 -14.17 10.00 6.69
CA PHE A 195 -12.84 9.74 6.14
C PHE A 195 -12.01 11.01 6.04
N LYS A 196 -12.57 12.07 5.46
CA LYS A 196 -11.88 13.33 5.24
C LYS A 196 -11.38 13.95 6.54
N ASN A 197 -12.20 13.90 7.59
CA ASN A 197 -11.86 14.42 8.91
C ASN A 197 -10.61 13.73 9.50
N GLN A 198 -10.42 12.43 9.28
CA GLN A 198 -9.20 11.72 9.69
C GLN A 198 -7.97 12.31 9.00
N ILE A 199 -8.02 12.49 7.67
CA ILE A 199 -6.89 13.05 6.92
C ILE A 199 -6.60 14.49 7.35
N ASP A 200 -7.62 15.29 7.63
CA ASP A 200 -7.47 16.70 8.05
C ASP A 200 -6.77 16.85 9.41
N TRP A 201 -6.80 15.82 10.25
CA TRP A 201 -6.06 15.79 11.51
C TRP A 201 -4.58 15.39 11.35
N ILE A 202 -4.19 14.81 10.22
CA ILE A 202 -2.81 14.41 9.93
C ILE A 202 -2.08 15.59 9.24
N PRO A 203 -1.13 16.24 9.92
CA PRO A 203 -0.43 17.38 9.32
C PRO A 203 0.65 16.91 8.33
N LEU A 204 1.00 17.77 7.37
CA LEU A 204 2.16 17.54 6.49
C LEU A 204 3.50 17.64 7.24
N SER A 205 3.54 18.37 8.35
CA SER A 205 4.72 18.53 9.22
C SER A 205 4.31 18.69 10.67
N THR A 206 5.10 18.15 11.58
CA THR A 206 5.09 18.53 12.99
C THR A 206 6.55 18.69 13.41
N GLY A 207 7.03 19.93 13.43
CA GLY A 207 8.46 20.22 13.47
C GLY A 207 9.19 19.61 12.26
N SER A 208 10.23 18.81 12.51
CA SER A 208 11.01 18.08 11.49
C SER A 208 10.35 16.78 11.02
N VAL A 209 9.31 16.28 11.70
CA VAL A 209 8.67 15.00 11.37
C VAL A 209 7.62 15.21 10.28
N ARG A 210 7.68 14.38 9.22
CA ARG A 210 6.70 14.32 8.12
C ARG A 210 5.89 13.01 8.24
N PRO A 211 4.67 13.00 8.82
CA PRO A 211 3.93 11.77 9.15
C PRO A 211 3.38 10.97 7.97
N THR A 212 3.43 11.49 6.74
CA THR A 212 2.96 10.78 5.54
C THR A 212 3.93 10.80 4.37
N GLN A 213 4.89 11.73 4.35
CA GLN A 213 5.76 11.93 3.19
C GLN A 213 6.57 10.67 2.85
N GLY A 214 6.56 10.29 1.57
CA GLY A 214 7.34 9.16 1.03
C GLY A 214 6.71 7.78 1.28
N ARG A 215 5.75 7.67 2.22
CA ARG A 215 5.08 6.41 2.57
C ARG A 215 4.21 5.89 1.44
N THR A 216 4.06 4.57 1.36
CA THR A 216 3.19 3.90 0.37
C THR A 216 1.71 4.07 0.74
N LEU A 217 0.82 4.15 -0.26
CA LEU A 217 -0.61 4.26 -0.05
C LEU A 217 -1.40 3.31 -0.97
N GLY A 218 -2.18 2.41 -0.36
CA GLY A 218 -3.19 1.59 -1.03
C GLY A 218 -4.59 2.19 -0.88
N LEU A 219 -5.43 2.04 -1.91
CA LEU A 219 -6.77 2.63 -1.94
C LEU A 219 -7.86 1.59 -2.20
N ALA A 220 -8.94 1.67 -1.44
CA ALA A 220 -10.17 0.97 -1.75
C ALA A 220 -11.42 1.83 -1.49
N MET A 221 -12.53 1.50 -2.15
CA MET A 221 -13.83 2.07 -1.86
C MET A 221 -14.95 1.03 -1.92
N VAL A 222 -16.08 1.40 -1.31
CA VAL A 222 -17.35 0.70 -1.45
C VAL A 222 -18.44 1.67 -1.92
N SER A 223 -19.39 1.18 -2.72
CA SER A 223 -20.58 1.91 -3.13
C SER A 223 -21.83 1.09 -2.81
N GLY A 224 -22.93 1.78 -2.49
CA GLY A 224 -24.25 1.16 -2.39
C GLY A 224 -24.93 0.96 -3.75
N GLY A 225 -24.47 1.65 -4.79
CA GLY A 225 -25.04 1.59 -6.14
C GLY A 225 -24.09 0.93 -7.14
N SER A 226 -24.27 1.26 -8.42
CA SER A 226 -23.40 0.83 -9.52
C SER A 226 -21.94 1.21 -9.29
N GLN A 227 -21.06 0.60 -10.08
CA GLN A 227 -19.62 0.86 -10.00
C GLN A 227 -19.30 2.33 -10.22
N SER A 228 -18.43 2.85 -9.38
CA SER A 228 -17.97 4.23 -9.38
C SER A 228 -16.49 4.27 -9.00
N PHE A 229 -15.81 5.35 -9.34
CA PHE A 229 -14.42 5.59 -8.97
C PHE A 229 -14.21 6.97 -8.33
N ASN A 230 -15.26 7.76 -8.11
CA ASN A 230 -15.13 9.14 -7.64
C ASN A 230 -14.39 9.22 -6.31
N THR A 231 -14.74 8.32 -5.39
CA THR A 231 -14.11 8.23 -4.07
C THR A 231 -12.63 7.91 -4.17
N VAL A 232 -12.22 6.82 -4.85
CA VAL A 232 -10.79 6.48 -4.99
C VAL A 232 -10.00 7.51 -5.79
N ASN A 233 -10.62 8.17 -6.78
CA ASN A 233 -10.00 9.27 -7.51
C ASN A 233 -9.69 10.45 -6.57
N SER A 234 -10.64 10.81 -5.71
CA SER A 234 -10.45 11.87 -4.72
C SER A 234 -9.40 11.48 -3.67
N LEU A 235 -9.44 10.22 -3.20
CA LEU A 235 -8.41 9.70 -2.28
C LEU A 235 -7.02 9.70 -2.90
N ARG A 236 -6.89 9.42 -4.21
CA ARG A 236 -5.60 9.47 -4.93
C ARG A 236 -5.05 10.89 -5.00
N VAL A 237 -5.91 11.88 -5.28
CA VAL A 237 -5.53 13.30 -5.25
C VAL A 237 -5.13 13.72 -3.82
N LEU A 238 -5.85 13.25 -2.80
CA LEU A 238 -5.47 13.48 -1.40
C LEU A 238 -4.12 12.82 -1.05
N GLY A 239 -3.89 11.58 -1.49
CA GLY A 239 -2.62 10.87 -1.29
C GLY A 239 -1.43 11.63 -1.86
N ARG A 240 -1.58 12.19 -3.07
CA ARG A 240 -0.60 13.11 -3.67
C ARG A 240 -0.40 14.36 -2.80
N TRP A 241 -1.47 14.97 -2.28
CA TRP A 241 -1.36 16.14 -1.40
C TRP A 241 -0.60 15.81 -0.11
N MET A 242 -0.82 14.61 0.43
CA MET A 242 -0.11 14.04 1.59
C MET A 242 1.31 13.55 1.26
N ARG A 243 1.78 13.75 0.01
CA ARG A 243 3.10 13.35 -0.49
C ARG A 243 3.38 11.84 -0.32
N MET A 244 2.33 11.03 -0.41
CA MET A 244 2.41 9.57 -0.37
C MET A 244 2.59 8.98 -1.77
N PHE A 245 3.28 7.84 -1.86
CA PHE A 245 3.34 7.07 -3.09
C PHE A 245 2.10 6.19 -3.20
N THR A 246 1.11 6.66 -3.95
CA THR A 246 -0.15 5.92 -4.14
C THR A 246 0.05 4.84 -5.20
N ILE A 247 -0.07 3.57 -4.83
CA ILE A 247 0.14 2.46 -5.77
C ILE A 247 -0.84 2.57 -6.97
N PRO A 248 -0.46 2.08 -8.15
CA PRO A 248 -1.31 2.15 -9.34
C PRO A 248 -2.67 1.47 -9.15
N ASN A 249 -2.68 0.25 -8.60
CA ASN A 249 -3.89 -0.54 -8.47
C ASN A 249 -4.81 -0.02 -7.36
N GLN A 250 -6.11 -0.23 -7.51
CA GLN A 250 -7.12 0.21 -6.56
C GLN A 250 -8.37 -0.68 -6.61
N SER A 251 -9.06 -0.80 -5.48
CA SER A 251 -10.29 -1.59 -5.37
C SER A 251 -11.53 -0.69 -5.31
N SER A 252 -12.56 -1.02 -6.09
CA SER A 252 -13.87 -0.37 -6.01
C SER A 252 -14.97 -1.43 -6.02
N ILE A 253 -15.67 -1.55 -4.90
CA ILE A 253 -16.68 -2.58 -4.66
C ILE A 253 -18.09 -1.99 -4.89
N PRO A 254 -18.74 -2.25 -6.04
CA PRO A 254 -20.13 -1.84 -6.29
C PRO A 254 -21.11 -2.65 -5.45
N GLN A 255 -22.31 -2.10 -5.23
CA GLN A 255 -23.43 -2.77 -4.55
C GLN A 255 -22.98 -3.58 -3.33
N ALA A 256 -22.12 -3.00 -2.48
CA ALA A 256 -21.37 -3.76 -1.49
C ALA A 256 -22.25 -4.60 -0.55
N TYR A 257 -23.52 -4.23 -0.37
CA TYR A 257 -24.48 -5.00 0.40
C TYR A 257 -24.77 -6.42 -0.12
N THR A 258 -24.51 -6.70 -1.41
CA THR A 258 -24.69 -8.04 -2.02
C THR A 258 -23.42 -8.88 -2.00
N LEU A 259 -22.27 -8.29 -1.67
CA LEU A 259 -20.95 -8.90 -1.81
C LEU A 259 -20.34 -9.32 -0.48
N PHE A 260 -21.03 -9.14 0.64
CA PHE A 260 -20.57 -9.59 1.95
C PHE A 260 -21.55 -10.61 2.52
N THR A 261 -21.02 -11.69 3.08
CA THR A 261 -21.82 -12.72 3.74
C THR A 261 -22.57 -12.15 4.97
N ASP A 262 -23.56 -12.90 5.43
CA ASP A 262 -24.27 -12.56 6.65
C ASP A 262 -23.35 -12.54 7.88
N LYS A 263 -23.77 -11.82 8.91
CA LYS A 263 -22.98 -11.63 10.14
C LYS A 263 -22.63 -12.93 10.86
N ASP A 264 -23.48 -13.95 10.73
CA ASP A 264 -23.37 -15.23 11.42
C ASP A 264 -22.97 -16.35 10.44
N ALA A 265 -22.57 -16.00 9.22
CA ALA A 265 -22.12 -16.96 8.23
C ALA A 265 -20.82 -17.67 8.68
N GLU A 266 -20.60 -18.86 8.11
CA GLU A 266 -19.36 -19.61 8.28
C GLU A 266 -18.12 -18.78 7.85
N GLU A 267 -16.92 -19.21 8.25
CA GLU A 267 -15.66 -18.46 8.08
C GLU A 267 -15.61 -17.07 8.77
N GLY A 268 -16.34 -16.91 9.88
CA GLY A 268 -16.24 -15.72 10.76
C GLY A 268 -17.19 -14.58 10.41
N GLY A 269 -18.11 -14.78 9.46
CA GLY A 269 -19.18 -13.85 9.13
C GLY A 269 -18.74 -12.52 8.51
N SER A 270 -19.67 -11.84 7.83
CA SER A 270 -19.42 -10.54 7.17
C SER A 270 -18.18 -10.55 6.28
N ARG A 271 -17.96 -11.64 5.55
CA ARG A 271 -16.80 -11.87 4.67
C ARG A 271 -17.09 -11.45 3.25
N LEU A 272 -16.13 -10.82 2.57
CA LEU A 272 -16.26 -10.46 1.16
C LEU A 272 -16.39 -11.73 0.32
N MET A 273 -17.43 -11.91 -0.49
CA MET A 273 -17.75 -13.12 -1.27
C MET A 273 -16.82 -13.32 -2.48
N PRO A 274 -16.71 -14.54 -3.05
CA PRO A 274 -15.82 -14.82 -4.18
C PRO A 274 -16.22 -14.05 -5.44
N GLY A 275 -15.23 -13.63 -6.23
CA GLY A 275 -15.41 -12.95 -7.51
C GLY A 275 -14.34 -11.90 -7.78
N GLY A 276 -14.38 -11.28 -8.96
CA GLY A 276 -13.30 -10.37 -9.41
C GLY A 276 -13.06 -9.15 -8.51
N ASN A 277 -14.05 -8.72 -7.72
CA ASN A 277 -13.90 -7.67 -6.72
C ASN A 277 -13.00 -8.11 -5.55
N ARG A 278 -13.11 -9.38 -5.14
CA ARG A 278 -12.27 -10.00 -4.12
C ARG A 278 -10.85 -10.16 -4.66
N ASP A 279 -10.71 -10.68 -5.88
CA ASP A 279 -9.40 -10.88 -6.51
C ASP A 279 -8.66 -9.53 -6.67
N ARG A 280 -9.38 -8.48 -7.09
CA ARG A 280 -8.81 -7.13 -7.19
C ARG A 280 -8.31 -6.60 -5.84
N LEU A 281 -9.01 -6.88 -4.74
CA LEU A 281 -8.56 -6.48 -3.41
C LEU A 281 -7.24 -7.18 -3.04
N VAL A 282 -7.10 -8.47 -3.40
CA VAL A 282 -5.87 -9.24 -3.22
C VAL A 282 -4.74 -8.63 -4.04
N ASP A 283 -4.98 -8.32 -5.32
CA ASP A 283 -3.97 -7.66 -6.17
C ASP A 283 -3.48 -6.35 -5.56
N CYS A 284 -4.39 -5.54 -5.00
CA CYS A 284 -4.03 -4.26 -4.36
C CYS A 284 -3.18 -4.46 -3.10
N ALA A 285 -3.50 -5.45 -2.26
CA ALA A 285 -2.75 -5.76 -1.05
C ALA A 285 -1.35 -6.33 -1.40
N GLU A 286 -1.29 -7.20 -2.40
CA GLU A 286 -0.04 -7.79 -2.88
C GLU A 286 0.89 -6.70 -3.47
N GLU A 287 0.33 -5.85 -4.34
CA GLU A 287 1.06 -4.71 -4.93
C GLU A 287 1.54 -3.73 -3.85
N PHE A 288 0.70 -3.43 -2.86
CA PHE A 288 1.07 -2.57 -1.73
C PHE A 288 2.31 -3.10 -0.99
N VAL A 289 2.36 -4.39 -0.68
CA VAL A 289 3.52 -5.00 -0.01
C VAL A 289 4.76 -4.91 -0.89
N LYS A 290 4.66 -5.26 -2.17
CA LYS A 290 5.78 -5.19 -3.13
C LYS A 290 6.39 -3.80 -3.20
N TYR A 291 5.58 -2.77 -3.42
CA TYR A 291 6.07 -1.39 -3.46
C TYR A 291 6.65 -0.94 -2.12
N THR A 292 6.03 -1.31 -1.00
CA THR A 292 6.51 -0.89 0.31
C THR A 292 7.87 -1.48 0.65
N VAL A 293 8.11 -2.76 0.36
CA VAL A 293 9.44 -3.38 0.51
C VAL A 293 10.50 -2.65 -0.32
N ILE A 294 10.19 -2.33 -1.58
CA ILE A 294 11.12 -1.64 -2.48
C ILE A 294 11.41 -0.21 -2.01
N MET A 295 10.40 0.51 -1.51
CA MET A 295 10.52 1.94 -1.24
C MET A 295 11.01 2.28 0.16
N ARG A 296 10.62 1.51 1.19
CA ARG A 296 10.89 1.85 2.59
C ARG A 296 12.37 2.08 2.93
N PRO A 297 13.36 1.36 2.37
CA PRO A 297 14.77 1.63 2.64
C PRO A 297 15.25 2.99 2.09
N HIS A 298 14.47 3.61 1.20
CA HIS A 298 14.83 4.81 0.44
C HIS A 298 13.96 6.03 0.77
N PHE A 299 13.12 5.99 1.81
CA PHE A 299 12.26 7.13 2.17
C PHE A 299 13.03 8.43 2.44
N ALA A 300 14.24 8.33 3.01
CA ALA A 300 15.14 9.47 3.20
C ALA A 300 15.62 10.04 1.86
N LEU A 301 16.05 9.17 0.94
CA LEU A 301 16.48 9.55 -0.41
C LEU A 301 15.34 10.26 -1.17
N PHE A 302 14.13 9.73 -1.13
CA PHE A 302 12.97 10.35 -1.79
C PHE A 302 12.53 11.69 -1.17
N SER A 303 12.97 11.96 0.06
CA SER A 303 12.69 13.20 0.77
C SER A 303 13.76 14.28 0.56
N ASP A 304 14.95 13.94 0.04
CA ASP A 304 16.00 14.90 -0.29
C ASP A 304 15.67 15.65 -1.59
N ARG A 305 15.09 16.86 -1.44
CA ARG A 305 14.64 17.68 -2.56
C ARG A 305 15.57 18.84 -2.83
N PHE A 306 15.90 19.04 -4.10
CA PHE A 306 16.70 20.18 -4.58
C PHE A 306 16.25 21.53 -3.99
N SER A 307 14.95 21.84 -4.06
CA SER A 307 14.41 23.11 -3.58
C SER A 307 14.42 23.28 -2.05
N GLU A 308 14.58 22.18 -1.29
CA GLU A 308 14.64 22.22 0.18
C GLU A 308 16.09 22.28 0.69
N ARG A 309 17.10 22.01 -0.17
CA ARG A 309 18.52 22.05 0.23
C ARG A 309 19.02 23.47 0.50
N GLU A 310 18.58 24.46 -0.27
CA GLU A 310 19.01 25.86 -0.07
C GLU A 310 18.58 26.44 1.28
N SER A 311 17.38 26.09 1.76
CA SER A 311 16.90 26.57 3.06
C SER A 311 17.65 25.92 4.22
N MET A 312 18.19 24.71 4.04
CA MET A 312 19.03 24.04 5.04
C MET A 312 20.43 24.66 5.14
N LEU A 313 20.95 25.28 4.09
CA LEU A 313 22.26 25.97 4.09
C LEU A 313 22.23 27.33 4.81
N LYS A 314 21.04 27.87 5.07
CA LYS A 314 20.85 29.19 5.71
C LYS A 314 20.64 29.12 7.22
N ASN A 315 20.59 27.92 7.79
CA ASN A 315 20.53 27.64 9.23
C ASN A 315 21.83 26.97 9.68
#